data_AF-A0A3G8M337-F1
#
_entry.id   AF-A0A3G8M337-F1
#
_cell.length_a   1.000
_cell.length_b   1.000
_cell.length_c   1.000
_cell.angle_alpha   90.00
_cell.angle_beta   90.00
_cell.angle_gamma   90.00
#
_symmetry.space_group_name_H-M   'P 1'
#
loop_
_entity.id
_entity.type
_entity.pdbx_description
1 polymer ?
#
loop_
_entity_poly.entity_id
_entity_poly.type
_entity_poly.pdbx_seq_one_letter_code
_entity_poly.pdbx_strand_id
1 'polypeptide(L)'
;MLIDEVKPDALGERAAAREQLADAIAGVDSARERLAEAKRAADLATDRAIELRRKVDALTERASSAKANASGDSVIGALLRGECLGSRSSPAEEARTEIAALERELDAVRQARQTAQDEIENRKSAIGLGEMRVRRMIGGVLRSSGATERLLTGLIDLEREVIRRRLGLAFLLRNDGVAVALRSEVERLLDGHAFPTRSATLDHWANNPASKDWAAALATLERDADARLPD
;
A
#
# COMPACT_ATOMS: atom_id res chain seq x y z
N MET A 1 0.48 30.00 -38.36
CA MET A 1 0.21 30.11 -36.92
C MET A 1 -1.26 29.80 -36.75
N LEU A 2 -1.60 28.51 -36.70
CA LEU A 2 -2.96 28.03 -36.47
C LEU A 2 -3.00 27.64 -35.00
N ILE A 3 -3.82 28.35 -34.24
CA ILE A 3 -4.21 27.93 -32.90
C ILE A 3 -5.01 26.66 -33.15
N ASP A 4 -4.40 25.50 -32.88
CA ASP A 4 -5.13 24.24 -32.85
C ASP A 4 -6.28 24.44 -31.85
N GLU A 5 -7.50 24.51 -32.39
CA GLU A 5 -8.72 24.42 -31.61
C GLU A 5 -8.64 23.13 -30.82
N VAL A 6 -8.33 23.24 -29.52
CA VAL A 6 -8.48 22.13 -28.59
C VAL A 6 -9.95 21.72 -28.68
N LYS A 7 -10.22 20.63 -29.39
CA LYS A 7 -11.58 20.11 -29.58
C LYS A 7 -12.26 20.05 -28.21
N PRO A 8 -13.50 20.56 -28.07
CA PRO A 8 -14.22 20.58 -26.80
C PRO A 8 -14.35 19.18 -26.16
N ASP A 9 -14.32 18.11 -26.97
CA ASP A 9 -14.28 16.72 -26.49
C ASP A 9 -13.02 16.39 -25.68
N ALA A 10 -11.85 16.93 -26.03
CA ALA A 10 -10.59 16.61 -25.35
C ALA A 10 -10.55 17.17 -23.91
N LEU A 11 -11.21 18.29 -23.64
CA LEU A 11 -11.31 18.85 -22.29
C LEU A 11 -12.28 18.05 -21.42
N GLY A 12 -13.40 17.60 -21.99
CA GLY A 12 -14.35 16.71 -21.31
C GLY A 12 -13.72 15.35 -20.98
N GLU A 13 -12.98 14.76 -21.91
CA GLU A 13 -12.27 13.49 -21.70
C GLU A 13 -11.19 13.61 -20.61
N ARG A 14 -10.46 14.74 -20.57
CA ARG A 14 -9.48 15.04 -19.51
C ARG A 14 -10.14 15.14 -18.14
N ALA A 15 -11.26 15.86 -18.06
CA ALA A 15 -12.01 16.01 -16.80
C ALA A 15 -12.53 14.67 -16.31
N ALA A 16 -13.12 13.86 -17.20
CA ALA A 16 -13.61 12.53 -16.86
C ALA A 16 -12.48 11.58 -16.40
N ALA A 17 -11.32 11.61 -17.07
CA ALA A 17 -10.18 10.78 -16.65
C ALA A 17 -9.64 11.17 -15.27
N ARG A 18 -9.64 12.47 -14.94
CA ARG A 18 -9.25 12.98 -13.62
C ARG A 18 -10.26 12.64 -12.53
N GLU A 19 -11.55 12.81 -12.80
CA GLU A 19 -12.62 12.45 -11.86
C GLU A 19 -12.55 10.96 -11.51
N GLN A 20 -12.41 10.10 -12.52
CA GLN A 20 -12.26 8.67 -12.30
C GLN A 20 -11.00 8.30 -11.50
N LEU A 21 -9.88 9.02 -11.69
CA LEU A 21 -8.66 8.82 -10.90
C LEU A 21 -8.86 9.28 -9.45
N ALA A 22 -9.50 10.44 -9.24
CA ALA A 22 -9.80 10.98 -7.92
C ALA A 22 -10.70 10.02 -7.12
N ASP A 23 -11.76 9.50 -7.74
CA ASP A 23 -12.64 8.50 -7.14
C ASP A 23 -11.89 7.22 -6.74
N ALA A 24 -10.96 6.77 -7.59
CA ALA A 24 -10.16 5.59 -7.32
C ALA A 24 -9.21 5.81 -6.13
N ILE A 25 -8.56 6.98 -6.05
CA ILE A 25 -7.69 7.36 -4.92
C ILE A 25 -8.50 7.43 -3.63
N ALA A 26 -9.64 8.15 -3.64
CA ALA A 26 -10.53 8.25 -2.50
C ALA A 26 -11.03 6.87 -2.02
N GLY A 27 -11.34 5.98 -2.97
CA GLY A 27 -11.71 4.60 -2.67
C GLY A 27 -10.61 3.81 -1.96
N VAL A 28 -9.35 3.97 -2.36
CA VAL A 28 -8.19 3.34 -1.69
C VAL A 28 -7.99 3.91 -0.29
N ASP A 29 -8.08 5.22 -0.12
CA ASP A 29 -7.89 5.85 1.19
C ASP A 29 -8.99 5.44 2.18
N SER A 30 -10.26 5.41 1.74
CA SER A 30 -11.34 4.86 2.56
C SER A 30 -11.13 3.38 2.90
N ALA A 31 -10.58 2.58 1.98
CA ALA A 31 -10.24 1.18 2.26
C ALA A 31 -9.11 1.05 3.30
N ARG A 32 -8.12 1.95 3.28
CA ARG A 32 -7.04 2.00 4.29
C ARG A 32 -7.56 2.39 5.67
N GLU A 33 -8.47 3.35 5.75
CA GLU A 33 -9.14 3.72 7.01
C GLU A 33 -9.90 2.53 7.61
N ARG A 34 -10.71 1.85 6.78
CA ARG A 34 -11.41 0.62 7.18
C ARG A 34 -10.46 -0.49 7.60
N LEU A 35 -9.31 -0.64 6.94
CA LEU A 35 -8.28 -1.60 7.37
C LEU A 35 -7.73 -1.24 8.75
N ALA A 36 -7.48 0.05 9.01
CA ALA A 36 -7.01 0.52 10.31
C ALA A 36 -8.04 0.28 11.43
N GLU A 37 -9.33 0.42 11.14
CA GLU A 37 -10.41 0.08 12.07
C GLU A 37 -10.47 -1.44 12.34
N ALA A 38 -10.37 -2.27 11.30
CA ALA A 38 -10.35 -3.72 11.47
C ALA A 38 -9.16 -4.20 12.33
N LYS A 39 -7.98 -3.60 12.14
CA LYS A 39 -6.80 -3.86 12.98
C LYS A 39 -7.07 -3.49 14.44
N ARG A 40 -7.60 -2.31 14.70
CA ARG A 40 -7.98 -1.88 16.07
C ARG A 40 -8.97 -2.85 16.73
N ALA A 41 -9.96 -3.33 15.98
CA ALA A 41 -10.91 -4.33 16.49
C ALA A 41 -10.23 -5.68 16.82
N ALA A 42 -9.29 -6.13 15.98
CA ALA A 42 -8.52 -7.35 16.22
C ALA A 42 -7.59 -7.21 17.46
N ASP A 43 -7.00 -6.04 17.66
CA ASP A 43 -6.16 -5.74 18.82
C ASP A 43 -7.00 -5.78 20.12
N LEU A 44 -8.18 -5.13 20.13
CA LEU A 44 -9.11 -5.19 21.26
C LEU A 44 -9.57 -6.62 21.57
N ALA A 45 -9.85 -7.43 20.54
CA ALA A 45 -10.20 -8.84 20.74
C ALA A 45 -9.02 -9.64 21.34
N THR A 46 -7.78 -9.31 20.97
CA THR A 46 -6.58 -9.94 21.53
C THR A 46 -6.40 -9.58 23.00
N ASP A 47 -6.54 -8.31 23.37
CA ASP A 47 -6.48 -7.86 24.75
C ASP A 47 -7.55 -8.53 25.60
N ARG A 48 -8.79 -8.61 25.08
CA ARG A 48 -9.88 -9.29 25.77
C ARG A 48 -9.61 -10.77 25.98
N ALA A 49 -9.02 -11.46 25.01
CA ALA A 49 -8.63 -12.86 25.16
C ALA A 49 -7.59 -13.06 26.26
N ILE A 50 -6.62 -12.13 26.39
CA ILE A 50 -5.60 -12.16 27.46
C ILE A 50 -6.26 -11.98 28.82
N GLU A 51 -7.18 -11.02 28.96
CA GLU A 51 -7.92 -10.80 30.21
C GLU A 51 -8.73 -12.04 30.63
N LEU A 52 -9.48 -12.63 29.70
CA LEU A 52 -10.29 -13.82 29.97
C LEU A 52 -9.41 -15.00 30.39
N ARG A 53 -8.28 -15.19 29.73
CA ARG A 53 -7.32 -16.24 30.09
C ARG A 53 -6.79 -16.05 31.51
N ARG A 54 -6.39 -14.83 31.88
CA ARG A 54 -5.95 -14.52 33.25
C ARG A 54 -7.03 -14.80 34.30
N LYS A 55 -8.31 -14.55 33.98
CA LYS A 55 -9.43 -14.87 34.87
C LYS A 55 -9.63 -16.37 35.03
N VAL A 56 -9.56 -17.13 33.93
CA VAL A 56 -9.62 -18.60 33.96
C VAL A 56 -8.49 -19.17 34.80
N ASP A 57 -7.25 -18.70 34.58
CA ASP A 57 -6.07 -19.16 35.33
C ASP A 57 -6.24 -18.87 36.84
N ALA A 58 -6.66 -17.66 37.21
CA ALA A 58 -6.89 -17.28 38.60
C ALA A 58 -8.01 -18.07 39.29
N LEU A 59 -9.11 -18.37 38.58
CA LEU A 59 -10.19 -19.21 39.11
C LEU A 59 -9.76 -20.67 39.26
N THR A 60 -8.93 -21.16 38.33
CA THR A 60 -8.37 -22.51 38.38
C THR A 60 -7.42 -22.67 39.58
N GLU A 61 -6.58 -21.68 39.84
CA GLU A 61 -5.71 -21.64 41.04
C GLU A 61 -6.52 -21.55 42.35
N ARG A 62 -7.59 -20.76 42.39
CA ARG A 62 -8.49 -20.70 43.56
C ARG A 62 -9.21 -22.03 43.79
N ALA A 63 -9.69 -22.67 42.73
CA ALA A 63 -10.37 -23.95 42.81
C ALA A 63 -9.44 -25.08 43.28
N SER A 64 -8.18 -25.10 42.81
CA SER A 64 -7.18 -26.08 43.25
C SER A 64 -6.80 -25.88 44.73
N SER A 65 -6.64 -24.63 45.16
CA SER A 65 -6.32 -24.26 46.55
C SER A 65 -7.47 -24.57 47.51
N ALA A 66 -8.73 -24.33 47.10
CA ALA A 66 -9.91 -24.67 47.90
C ALA A 66 -10.08 -26.19 48.07
N LYS A 67 -9.76 -26.97 47.03
CA LYS A 67 -9.80 -28.44 47.07
C LYS A 67 -8.76 -29.04 48.03
N ALA A 68 -7.59 -28.40 48.17
CA ALA A 68 -6.55 -28.82 49.11
C ALA A 68 -6.94 -28.56 50.58
N ASN A 69 -7.70 -27.50 50.87
CA ASN A 69 -8.10 -27.13 52.22
C ASN A 69 -9.43 -27.77 52.69
N ALA A 70 -10.25 -28.29 51.76
CA ALA A 70 -11.58 -28.82 52.07
C ALA A 70 -11.60 -30.29 52.55
N SER A 71 -10.49 -31.02 52.49
CA SER A 71 -10.52 -32.50 52.51
C SER A 71 -10.50 -33.17 53.89
N GLY A 72 -10.50 -32.45 55.02
CA GLY A 72 -10.45 -33.07 56.36
C GLY A 72 -11.45 -32.49 57.36
N ASP A 73 -11.29 -31.22 57.71
CA ASP A 73 -11.98 -30.65 58.87
C ASP A 73 -13.43 -30.20 58.62
N SER A 74 -13.77 -29.87 57.37
CA SER A 74 -15.10 -29.34 57.00
C SER A 74 -16.20 -30.41 57.07
N VAL A 75 -15.89 -31.64 56.64
CA VAL A 75 -16.84 -32.77 56.64
C VAL A 75 -17.10 -33.26 58.07
N ILE A 76 -16.05 -33.35 58.89
CA ILE A 76 -16.15 -33.76 60.30
C ILE A 76 -16.91 -32.69 61.12
N GLY A 77 -16.65 -31.40 60.88
CA GLY A 77 -17.36 -30.30 61.54
C GLY A 77 -18.85 -30.20 61.20
N ALA A 78 -19.23 -30.47 59.94
CA ALA A 78 -20.64 -30.49 59.51
C ALA A 78 -21.42 -31.68 60.10
N LEU A 79 -20.78 -32.86 60.15
CA LEU A 79 -21.32 -34.06 60.81
C LEU A 79 -21.51 -33.84 62.33
N LEU A 80 -20.56 -33.19 63.00
CA LEU A 80 -20.66 -32.88 64.43
C LEU A 80 -21.73 -31.83 64.77
N ARG A 81 -22.13 -30.98 63.81
CA ARG A 81 -23.17 -29.95 63.99
C ARG A 81 -24.57 -30.39 63.54
N GLY A 82 -24.72 -31.58 62.96
CA GLY A 82 -26.02 -32.09 62.53
C GLY A 82 -26.63 -31.34 61.34
N GLU A 83 -25.83 -30.60 60.58
CA GLU A 83 -26.30 -29.83 59.41
C GLU A 83 -26.53 -30.78 58.21
N CYS A 84 -27.72 -30.72 57.60
CA CYS A 84 -28.01 -31.49 56.40
C CYS A 84 -27.10 -31.03 55.25
N LEU A 85 -26.36 -31.96 54.64
CA LEU A 85 -25.48 -31.75 53.48
C LEU A 85 -26.25 -31.43 52.16
N GLY A 86 -27.48 -30.92 52.28
CA GLY A 86 -28.40 -30.70 51.19
C GLY A 86 -28.23 -29.36 50.50
N SER A 87 -27.91 -29.41 49.21
CA SER A 87 -28.44 -28.51 48.19
C SER A 87 -27.91 -27.07 48.12
N ARG A 88 -26.71 -26.78 48.64
CA ARG A 88 -25.91 -25.68 48.09
C ARG A 88 -24.90 -26.30 47.13
N SER A 89 -24.96 -25.88 45.86
CA SER A 89 -23.90 -26.13 44.88
C SER A 89 -22.56 -25.95 45.59
N SER A 90 -21.72 -26.98 45.58
CA SER A 90 -20.45 -26.85 46.31
C SER A 90 -19.68 -25.67 45.69
N PRO A 91 -18.89 -24.90 46.45
CA PRO A 91 -18.06 -23.84 45.89
C PRO A 91 -17.17 -24.32 44.72
N ALA A 92 -16.85 -25.62 44.68
CA ALA A 92 -16.15 -26.26 43.59
C ALA A 92 -17.01 -26.49 42.33
N GLU A 93 -18.32 -26.73 42.46
CA GLU A 93 -19.24 -26.78 41.32
C GLU A 93 -19.49 -25.39 40.74
N GLU A 94 -19.70 -24.38 41.59
CA GLU A 94 -19.86 -22.98 41.16
C GLU A 94 -18.62 -22.51 40.37
N ALA A 95 -17.42 -22.74 40.91
CA ALA A 95 -16.17 -22.43 40.22
C ALA A 95 -16.03 -23.17 38.87
N ARG A 96 -16.45 -24.43 38.78
CA ARG A 96 -16.46 -25.18 37.51
C ARG A 96 -17.42 -24.58 36.49
N THR A 97 -18.60 -24.15 36.93
CA THR A 97 -19.57 -23.51 36.03
C THR A 97 -19.07 -22.15 35.52
N GLU A 98 -18.39 -21.37 36.38
CA GLU A 98 -17.80 -20.08 36.01
C GLU A 98 -16.62 -20.26 35.04
N ILE A 99 -15.73 -21.24 35.30
CA ILE A 99 -14.65 -21.60 34.37
C ILE A 99 -15.23 -22.02 33.02
N ALA A 100 -16.22 -22.90 32.99
CA ALA A 100 -16.85 -23.33 31.74
C ALA A 100 -17.53 -22.18 30.99
N ALA A 101 -18.07 -21.17 31.69
CA ALA A 101 -18.63 -19.98 31.07
C ALA A 101 -17.53 -19.09 30.45
N LEU A 102 -16.43 -18.87 31.16
CA LEU A 102 -15.28 -18.09 30.67
C LEU A 102 -14.55 -18.79 29.52
N GLU A 103 -14.47 -20.11 29.52
CA GLU A 103 -13.91 -20.89 28.40
C GLU A 103 -14.76 -20.70 27.13
N ARG A 104 -16.09 -20.72 27.24
CA ARG A 104 -16.97 -20.42 26.11
C ARG A 104 -16.81 -18.98 25.61
N GLU A 105 -16.70 -18.00 26.53
CA GLU A 105 -16.44 -16.60 26.15
C GLU A 105 -15.08 -16.48 25.44
N LEU A 106 -14.07 -17.18 25.93
CA LEU A 106 -12.72 -17.18 25.36
C LEU A 106 -12.68 -17.83 23.96
N ASP A 107 -13.40 -18.91 23.75
CA ASP A 107 -13.53 -19.53 22.42
C ASP A 107 -14.31 -18.64 21.45
N ALA A 108 -15.36 -17.96 21.91
CA ALA A 108 -16.07 -16.96 21.10
C ALA A 108 -15.15 -15.79 20.71
N VAL A 109 -14.32 -15.29 21.63
CA VAL A 109 -13.34 -14.23 21.35
C VAL A 109 -12.24 -14.70 20.39
N ARG A 110 -11.78 -15.96 20.51
CA ARG A 110 -10.84 -16.56 19.55
C ARG A 110 -11.43 -16.63 18.15
N GLN A 111 -12.68 -17.06 18.03
CA GLN A 111 -13.39 -17.12 16.75
C GLN A 111 -13.55 -15.72 16.15
N ALA A 112 -13.98 -14.73 16.96
CA ALA A 112 -14.09 -13.34 16.54
C ALA A 112 -12.75 -12.76 16.08
N ARG A 113 -11.65 -13.08 16.78
CA ARG A 113 -10.29 -12.69 16.37
C ARG A 113 -9.91 -13.32 15.03
N GLN A 114 -10.17 -14.60 14.82
CA GLN A 114 -9.85 -15.26 13.54
C GLN A 114 -10.62 -14.59 12.40
N THR A 115 -11.92 -14.36 12.56
CA THR A 115 -12.74 -13.63 11.57
C THR A 115 -12.20 -12.23 11.30
N ALA A 116 -11.76 -11.50 12.33
CA ALA A 116 -11.14 -10.18 12.15
C ALA A 116 -9.81 -10.26 11.40
N GLN A 117 -9.00 -11.30 11.62
CA GLN A 117 -7.75 -11.53 10.90
C GLN A 117 -7.99 -11.86 9.42
N ASP A 118 -8.96 -12.72 9.13
CA ASP A 118 -9.34 -13.05 7.75
C ASP A 118 -9.85 -11.80 7.01
N GLU A 119 -10.63 -10.97 7.68
CA GLU A 119 -11.13 -9.70 7.15
C GLU A 119 -9.99 -8.68 6.90
N ILE A 120 -8.97 -8.65 7.76
CA ILE A 120 -7.75 -7.85 7.55
C ILE A 120 -7.03 -8.27 6.26
N GLU A 121 -6.86 -9.57 6.03
CA GLU A 121 -6.22 -10.07 4.81
C GLU A 121 -7.06 -9.75 3.56
N ASN A 122 -8.37 -9.99 3.61
CA ASN A 122 -9.28 -9.62 2.52
C ASN A 122 -9.20 -8.13 2.16
N ARG A 123 -9.16 -7.25 3.17
CA ARG A 123 -9.03 -5.80 2.99
C ARG A 123 -7.67 -5.41 2.41
N LYS A 124 -6.58 -6.05 2.82
CA LYS A 124 -5.25 -5.83 2.22
C LYS A 124 -5.25 -6.19 0.74
N SER A 125 -5.83 -7.34 0.38
CA SER A 125 -5.95 -7.74 -1.03
C SER A 125 -6.78 -6.74 -1.83
N ALA A 126 -7.90 -6.26 -1.28
CA ALA A 126 -8.74 -5.25 -1.93
C ALA A 126 -8.00 -3.92 -2.13
N ILE A 127 -7.22 -3.45 -1.15
CA ILE A 127 -6.35 -2.27 -1.27
C ILE A 127 -5.34 -2.48 -2.39
N GLY A 128 -4.66 -3.64 -2.45
CA GLY A 128 -3.70 -3.93 -3.51
C GLY A 128 -4.32 -3.90 -4.92
N LEU A 129 -5.54 -4.41 -5.07
CA LEU A 129 -6.31 -4.30 -6.33
C LEU A 129 -6.67 -2.85 -6.65
N GLY A 130 -7.06 -2.05 -5.64
CA GLY A 130 -7.34 -0.63 -5.77
C GLY A 130 -6.10 0.16 -6.22
N GLU A 131 -4.95 -0.05 -5.58
CA GLU A 131 -3.68 0.59 -5.94
C GLU A 131 -3.26 0.23 -7.38
N MET A 132 -3.42 -1.03 -7.79
CA MET A 132 -3.20 -1.44 -9.19
C MET A 132 -4.16 -0.75 -10.16
N ARG A 133 -5.41 -0.46 -9.74
CA ARG A 133 -6.36 0.30 -10.56
C ARG A 133 -5.93 1.76 -10.68
N VAL A 134 -5.56 2.42 -9.58
CA VAL A 134 -5.02 3.80 -9.57
C VAL A 134 -3.83 3.91 -10.55
N ARG A 135 -2.85 3.00 -10.44
CA ARG A 135 -1.69 2.97 -11.34
C ARG A 135 -2.06 2.85 -12.82
N ARG A 136 -3.09 2.06 -13.15
CA ARG A 136 -3.58 1.95 -14.54
C ARG A 136 -4.25 3.24 -15.01
N MET A 137 -4.99 3.92 -14.13
CA MET A 137 -5.74 5.14 -14.45
C MET A 137 -4.84 6.37 -14.61
N ILE A 138 -3.70 6.41 -13.92
CA ILE A 138 -2.64 7.39 -14.16
C ILE A 138 -2.24 7.42 -15.64
N GLY A 139 -2.10 6.26 -16.29
CA GLY A 139 -1.80 6.21 -17.73
C GLY A 139 -2.88 6.85 -18.60
N GLY A 140 -4.14 6.79 -18.18
CA GLY A 140 -5.25 7.51 -18.84
C GLY A 140 -5.10 9.02 -18.72
N VAL A 141 -4.82 9.51 -17.50
CA VAL A 141 -4.59 10.94 -17.24
C VAL A 141 -3.38 11.46 -18.02
N LEU A 142 -2.26 10.73 -18.04
CA LEU A 142 -1.05 11.11 -18.78
C LEU A 142 -1.29 11.23 -20.29
N ARG A 143 -2.02 10.28 -20.88
CA ARG A 143 -2.38 10.35 -22.30
C ARG A 143 -3.29 11.54 -22.59
N SER A 144 -4.24 11.81 -21.70
CA SER A 144 -5.18 12.92 -21.86
C SER A 144 -4.53 14.28 -21.62
N SER A 145 -3.49 14.41 -20.78
CA SER A 145 -2.95 15.70 -20.31
C SER A 145 -2.20 16.53 -21.36
N GLY A 146 -2.02 16.00 -22.57
CA GLY A 146 -1.20 16.60 -23.63
C GLY A 146 0.30 16.61 -23.33
N ALA A 147 0.73 16.12 -22.17
CA ALA A 147 2.15 15.97 -21.85
C ALA A 147 2.86 15.02 -22.81
N THR A 148 2.19 13.92 -23.19
CA THR A 148 2.73 12.99 -24.19
C THR A 148 2.92 13.64 -25.55
N GLU A 149 1.97 14.47 -25.98
CA GLU A 149 2.06 15.22 -27.24
C GLU A 149 3.23 16.21 -27.19
N ARG A 150 3.37 16.98 -26.11
CA ARG A 150 4.48 17.92 -25.93
C ARG A 150 5.84 17.22 -25.95
N LEU A 151 5.98 16.12 -25.22
CA LEU A 151 7.20 15.32 -25.21
C LEU A 151 7.52 14.76 -26.61
N LEU A 152 6.51 14.31 -27.34
CA LEU A 152 6.68 13.81 -28.71
C LEU A 152 7.10 14.93 -29.67
N THR A 153 6.49 16.11 -29.59
CA THR A 153 6.90 17.28 -30.38
C THR A 153 8.32 17.70 -30.04
N GLY A 154 8.67 17.77 -28.75
CA GLY A 154 10.03 18.09 -28.29
C GLY A 154 11.07 17.09 -28.78
N LEU A 155 10.75 15.79 -28.79
CA LEU A 155 11.62 14.75 -29.35
C LEU A 155 11.85 14.94 -30.85
N ILE A 156 10.80 15.26 -31.61
CA ILE A 156 10.90 15.54 -33.06
C ILE A 156 11.77 16.77 -33.31
N ASP A 157 11.64 17.82 -32.49
CA ASP A 157 12.44 19.03 -32.66
C ASP A 157 13.91 18.82 -32.29
N LEU A 158 14.19 18.04 -31.24
CA LEU A 158 15.54 17.60 -30.90
C LEU A 158 16.15 16.73 -32.02
N GLU A 159 15.38 15.81 -32.59
CA GLU A 159 15.82 15.00 -33.73
C GLU A 159 16.20 15.89 -34.92
N ARG A 160 15.34 16.85 -35.28
CA ARG A 160 15.62 17.84 -36.34
C ARG A 160 16.87 18.66 -36.05
N GLU A 161 17.10 19.03 -34.80
CA GLU A 161 18.30 19.78 -34.41
C GLU A 161 19.56 18.91 -34.52
N VAL A 162 19.51 17.66 -34.06
CA VAL A 162 20.62 16.71 -34.20
C VAL A 162 20.94 16.47 -35.68
N ILE A 163 19.92 16.27 -36.53
CA ILE A 163 20.10 16.14 -37.98
C ILE A 163 20.78 17.37 -38.55
N ARG A 164 20.30 18.58 -38.22
CA ARG A 164 20.91 19.84 -38.68
C ARG A 164 22.37 19.96 -38.26
N ARG A 165 22.68 19.67 -37.00
CA ARG A 165 24.06 19.71 -36.46
C ARG A 165 24.95 18.65 -37.14
N ARG A 166 24.44 17.44 -37.38
CA ARG A 166 25.15 16.38 -38.13
C ARG A 166 25.43 16.79 -39.57
N LEU A 167 24.47 17.39 -40.25
CA LEU A 167 24.68 17.92 -41.61
C LEU A 167 25.75 19.02 -41.62
N GLY A 168 25.73 19.92 -40.64
CA GLY A 168 26.76 20.94 -40.47
C GLY A 168 28.16 20.36 -40.19
N LEU A 169 28.26 19.37 -39.30
CA LEU A 169 29.52 18.68 -39.03
C LEU A 169 30.04 17.90 -40.24
N ALA A 170 29.17 17.20 -40.97
CA ALA A 170 29.53 16.52 -42.20
C ALA A 170 30.02 17.51 -43.28
N PHE A 171 29.39 18.68 -43.38
CA PHE A 171 29.85 19.75 -44.27
C PHE A 171 31.24 20.25 -43.87
N LEU A 172 31.47 20.55 -42.59
CA LEU A 172 32.78 20.99 -42.10
C LEU A 172 33.86 19.92 -42.33
N LEU A 173 33.53 18.65 -42.08
CA LEU A 173 34.46 17.53 -42.26
C LEU A 173 34.85 17.34 -43.73
N ARG A 174 33.90 17.51 -44.66
CA ARG A 174 34.14 17.41 -46.12
C ARG A 174 34.97 18.57 -46.69
N ASN A 175 35.00 19.71 -46.01
CA ASN A 175 35.73 20.91 -46.43
C ASN A 175 36.97 21.18 -45.57
N ASP A 176 37.48 20.16 -44.86
CA ASP A 176 38.62 20.26 -43.94
C ASP A 176 38.51 21.39 -42.88
N GLY A 177 37.27 21.76 -42.52
CA GLY A 177 36.95 22.78 -41.52
C GLY A 177 36.95 22.27 -40.08
N VAL A 178 37.24 20.99 -39.85
CA VAL A 178 37.33 20.37 -38.52
C VAL A 178 38.79 20.23 -38.12
N ALA A 179 39.14 20.68 -36.92
CA ALA A 179 40.49 20.49 -36.38
C ALA A 179 40.87 19.00 -36.33
N VAL A 180 42.11 18.66 -36.74
CA VAL A 180 42.59 17.27 -36.82
C VAL A 180 42.38 16.49 -35.52
N ALA A 181 42.56 17.15 -34.36
CA ALA A 181 42.36 16.55 -33.04
C ALA A 181 40.91 16.10 -32.76
N LEU A 182 39.92 16.67 -33.44
CA LEU A 182 38.49 16.39 -33.24
C LEU A 182 37.88 15.53 -34.35
N ARG A 183 38.66 15.20 -35.39
CA ARG A 183 38.17 14.54 -36.60
C ARG A 183 37.52 13.18 -36.31
N SER A 184 38.19 12.34 -35.52
CA SER A 184 37.70 11.01 -35.14
C SER A 184 36.45 11.06 -34.27
N GLU A 185 36.31 12.09 -33.43
CA GLU A 185 35.12 12.28 -32.60
C GLU A 185 33.92 12.74 -33.43
N VAL A 186 34.14 13.65 -34.40
CA VAL A 186 33.11 14.07 -35.35
C VAL A 186 32.68 12.91 -36.24
N GLU A 187 33.62 12.13 -36.78
CA GLU A 187 33.32 10.92 -37.56
C GLU A 187 32.46 9.93 -36.75
N ARG A 188 32.82 9.69 -35.48
CA ARG A 188 32.03 8.85 -34.56
C ARG A 188 30.62 9.39 -34.31
N LEU A 189 30.43 10.71 -34.21
CA LEU A 189 29.11 11.32 -33.99
C LEU A 189 28.21 11.26 -35.23
N LEU A 190 28.82 11.19 -36.41
CA LEU A 190 28.15 11.07 -37.71
C LEU A 190 27.76 9.62 -38.04
N ASP A 191 28.46 8.63 -37.46
CA ASP A 191 28.00 7.24 -37.50
C ASP A 191 26.61 7.14 -36.82
N GLY A 192 25.59 6.85 -37.63
CA GLY A 192 24.17 6.92 -37.25
C GLY A 192 23.76 6.09 -36.02
N HIS A 193 24.63 5.19 -35.55
CA HIS A 193 24.46 4.36 -34.36
C HIS A 193 24.99 4.98 -33.05
N ALA A 194 25.59 6.16 -33.09
CA ALA A 194 26.18 6.81 -31.91
C ALA A 194 25.17 7.49 -30.96
N PHE A 195 23.89 7.11 -31.00
CA PHE A 195 23.03 7.36 -29.85
C PHE A 195 23.36 6.34 -28.78
N PRO A 196 23.57 6.73 -27.51
CA PRO A 196 23.77 5.77 -26.44
C PRO A 196 22.52 4.90 -26.35
N THR A 197 22.63 3.68 -26.87
CA THR A 197 21.64 2.63 -26.66
C THR A 197 21.61 2.29 -25.17
N ARG A 198 20.45 1.82 -24.69
CA ARG A 198 20.10 1.47 -23.29
C ARG A 198 21.12 0.67 -22.45
N SER A 199 22.28 0.31 -22.99
CA SER A 199 23.31 -0.52 -22.37
C SER A 199 24.52 0.27 -21.83
N ALA A 200 24.50 1.61 -21.77
CA ALA A 200 25.54 2.34 -21.07
C ALA A 200 25.42 2.06 -19.56
N THR A 201 26.39 1.32 -19.02
CA THR A 201 26.43 0.72 -17.68
C THR A 201 26.49 1.70 -16.50
N LEU A 202 26.45 3.01 -16.77
CA LEU A 202 26.27 4.04 -15.77
C LEU A 202 24.95 4.73 -16.09
N ASP A 203 23.96 4.58 -15.23
CA ASP A 203 22.61 5.08 -15.46
C ASP A 203 22.57 6.61 -15.21
N HIS A 204 23.26 7.39 -16.05
CA HIS A 204 23.32 8.86 -15.93
C HIS A 204 21.92 9.49 -16.06
N TRP A 205 20.98 8.78 -16.66
CA TRP A 205 19.59 9.19 -16.84
C TRP A 205 18.76 9.10 -15.56
N ALA A 206 19.01 8.12 -14.69
CA ALA A 206 18.36 8.04 -13.39
C ALA A 206 18.75 9.21 -12.47
N ASN A 207 19.94 9.79 -12.69
CA ASN A 207 20.43 10.95 -11.95
C ASN A 207 20.10 12.30 -12.57
N ASN A 208 19.53 12.33 -13.79
CA ASN A 208 19.14 13.55 -14.48
C ASN A 208 18.03 14.28 -13.69
N PRO A 209 18.16 15.59 -13.41
CA PRO A 209 17.13 16.39 -12.75
C PRO A 209 15.74 16.23 -13.39
N ALA A 210 15.64 16.26 -14.72
CA ALA A 210 14.36 16.12 -15.41
C ALA A 210 13.71 14.75 -15.17
N SER A 211 14.49 13.66 -15.17
CA SER A 211 13.99 12.33 -14.84
C SER A 211 13.47 12.26 -13.40
N LYS A 212 14.14 12.95 -12.47
CA LYS A 212 13.74 13.03 -11.06
C LYS A 212 12.46 13.86 -10.90
N ASP A 213 12.34 14.97 -11.62
CA ASP A 213 11.15 15.83 -11.60
C ASP A 213 9.92 15.08 -12.13
N TRP A 214 10.07 14.33 -13.22
CA TRP A 214 9.00 13.46 -13.73
C TRP A 214 8.65 12.32 -12.76
N ALA A 215 9.66 11.68 -12.15
CA ALA A 215 9.40 10.65 -11.14
C ALA A 215 8.65 11.23 -9.92
N ALA A 216 9.01 12.43 -9.47
CA ALA A 216 8.35 13.13 -8.38
C ALA A 216 6.91 13.52 -8.74
N ALA A 217 6.68 14.02 -9.95
CA ALA A 217 5.35 14.36 -10.43
C ALA A 217 4.44 13.12 -10.52
N LEU A 218 4.96 11.99 -11.01
CA LEU A 218 4.23 10.72 -11.05
C LEU A 218 3.89 10.22 -9.63
N ALA A 219 4.84 10.30 -8.69
CA ALA A 219 4.59 9.94 -7.30
C ALA A 219 3.57 10.86 -6.62
N THR A 220 3.49 12.12 -7.04
CA THR A 220 2.47 13.07 -6.56
C THR A 220 1.11 12.74 -7.17
N LEU A 221 1.06 12.39 -8.46
CA LEU A 221 -0.16 12.02 -9.16
C LEU A 221 -0.81 10.74 -8.61
N GLU A 222 -0.02 9.84 -8.02
CA GLU A 222 -0.53 8.67 -7.29
C GLU A 222 -1.35 9.04 -6.04
N ARG A 223 -1.21 10.27 -5.53
CA ARG A 223 -1.89 10.76 -4.32
C ARG A 223 -2.86 11.89 -4.60
N ASP A 224 -2.63 12.65 -5.66
CA ASP A 224 -3.42 13.82 -6.04
C ASP A 224 -3.64 13.80 -7.57
N ALA A 225 -4.89 13.59 -7.98
CA ALA A 225 -5.25 13.54 -9.39
C ALA A 225 -5.03 14.87 -10.13
N ASP A 226 -4.95 15.99 -9.41
CA ASP A 226 -4.74 17.33 -9.96
C ASP A 226 -3.27 17.79 -9.93
N ALA A 227 -2.36 16.90 -9.52
CA ALA A 227 -0.92 17.17 -9.53
C ALA A 227 -0.46 17.68 -10.92
N ARG A 228 0.26 18.80 -10.91
CA ARG A 228 0.84 19.35 -12.14
C ARG A 228 1.98 18.46 -12.61
N LEU A 229 1.96 18.17 -13.91
CA LEU A 229 3.09 17.54 -14.58
C LEU A 229 4.16 18.59 -14.89
N PRO A 230 5.45 18.22 -14.97
CA PRO A 230 6.50 19.11 -15.42
C PRO A 230 6.18 19.63 -16.83
N ASP A 231 6.55 20.89 -17.07
CA ASP A 231 6.39 21.55 -18.37
C ASP A 231 7.43 21.07 -19.40
#